data_AF-A0A2H6AA44-F1
#
_entry.id   AF-A0A2H6AA44-F1
#
_cell.length_a   1.000
_cell.length_b   1.000
_cell.length_c   1.000
_cell.angle_alpha   90.00
_cell.angle_beta   90.00
_cell.angle_gamma   90.00
#
_symmetry.space_group_name_H-M   'P 1'
#
loop_
_entity.id
_entity.type
_entity.pdbx_description
1 polymer ?
#
loop_
_entity_poly.entity_id
_entity_poly.type
_entity_poly.pdbx_seq_one_letter_code
_entity_poly.pdbx_strand_id
1 'polypeptide(L)'
;MDFIRKNKKYLINFLAILSLLVSLYLTLLNFQGKGLQCGLNGCDKVLSSSYSYFLKIPVSLWGVIYFSSILILNFLNKINLLKFVSTIGFLFSSYLLFLQFFIIKTLCPFCLIADLSAILIFLLIFAIK
;
A
#
# COMPACT_ATOMS: atom_id res chain seq x y z
N MET A 1 17.89 -20.11 -14.23
CA MET A 1 16.56 -19.64 -13.77
C MET A 1 16.61 -18.90 -12.43
N ASP A 2 17.71 -18.98 -11.65
CA ASP A 2 17.82 -18.26 -10.36
C ASP A 2 18.03 -16.74 -10.45
N PHE A 3 18.60 -16.23 -11.54
CA PHE A 3 18.83 -14.78 -11.70
C PHE A 3 17.52 -13.99 -11.79
N ILE A 4 16.54 -14.51 -12.54
CA ILE A 4 15.20 -13.91 -12.68
C ILE A 4 14.45 -13.92 -11.34
N ARG A 5 14.59 -15.01 -10.57
CA ARG A 5 13.96 -15.16 -9.25
C ARG A 5 14.59 -14.21 -8.21
N LYS A 6 15.90 -13.98 -8.28
CA LYS A 6 16.61 -13.05 -7.39
C LYS A 6 16.20 -11.59 -7.67
N ASN A 7 16.16 -11.17 -8.93
CA ASN A 7 15.74 -9.81 -9.31
C ASN A 7 14.29 -9.50 -8.89
N LYS A 8 13.36 -10.45 -9.01
CA LYS A 8 11.98 -10.27 -8.55
C LYS A 8 11.88 -10.01 -7.04
N LYS A 9 12.66 -10.72 -6.22
CA LYS A 9 12.69 -10.49 -4.77
C LYS A 9 13.23 -9.11 -4.40
N TYR A 10 14.27 -8.65 -5.09
CA TYR A 10 14.80 -7.29 -4.89
C TYR A 10 13.78 -6.22 -5.27
N LEU A 11 13.05 -6.41 -6.38
CA LEU A 11 11.98 -5.49 -6.80
C LEU A 11 10.84 -5.44 -5.77
N ILE A 12 10.37 -6.60 -5.28
CA ILE A 12 9.33 -6.65 -4.24
C ILE A 12 9.77 -5.88 -2.98
N ASN A 13 11.01 -6.11 -2.52
CA ASN A 13 11.54 -5.39 -1.36
C ASN A 13 11.63 -3.89 -1.61
N PHE A 14 12.11 -3.48 -2.79
CA PHE A 14 12.21 -2.07 -3.14
C PHE A 14 10.85 -1.37 -3.14
N LEU A 15 9.84 -1.97 -3.80
CA LEU A 15 8.47 -1.45 -3.83
C LEU A 15 7.85 -1.39 -2.42
N ALA A 16 8.05 -2.43 -1.62
CA ALA A 16 7.51 -2.49 -0.26
C ALA A 16 8.14 -1.42 0.65
N ILE A 17 9.47 -1.22 0.58
CA ILE A 17 10.16 -0.18 1.35
C ILE A 17 9.69 1.21 0.92
N LEU A 18 9.62 1.47 -0.39
CA LEU A 18 9.16 2.74 -0.94
C LEU A 18 7.76 3.08 -0.43
N SER A 19 6.84 2.10 -0.49
CA SER A 19 5.44 2.29 -0.12
C SER A 19 5.23 2.34 1.40
N LEU A 20 6.10 1.68 2.15
CA LEU A 20 6.16 1.78 3.60
C LEU A 20 6.56 3.20 4.02
N LEU A 21 7.58 3.80 3.38
CA LEU A 21 7.98 5.18 3.62
C LEU A 21 6.85 6.16 3.31
N VAL A 22 6.16 5.98 2.17
CA VAL A 22 4.98 6.78 1.81
C VAL A 22 3.88 6.65 2.87
N SER A 23 3.57 5.43 3.31
CA SER A 23 2.54 5.17 4.33
C SER A 23 2.91 5.75 5.69
N LEU A 24 4.19 5.69 6.07
CA LEU A 24 4.71 6.31 7.29
C LEU A 24 4.60 7.83 7.23
N TYR A 25 5.01 8.43 6.13
CA TYR A 25 4.92 9.87 5.91
C TYR A 25 3.47 10.34 6.04
N LEU A 26 2.53 9.61 5.42
CA LEU A 26 1.10 9.91 5.49
C LEU A 26 0.54 9.69 6.90
N THR A 27 1.05 8.72 7.64
CA THR A 27 0.68 8.48 9.05
C THR A 27 1.12 9.66 9.92
N LEU A 28 2.37 10.12 9.78
CA LEU A 28 2.87 11.29 10.53
C LEU A 28 2.05 12.55 10.23
N LEU A 29 1.68 12.76 8.97
CA LEU A 29 0.80 13.87 8.58
C LEU A 29 -0.57 13.80 9.25
N ASN A 30 -1.19 12.61 9.30
CA ASN A 30 -2.46 12.41 10.00
C ASN A 30 -2.35 12.71 11.51
N PHE A 31 -1.24 12.32 12.15
CA PHE A 31 -1.03 12.54 13.58
C PHE A 31 -0.74 14.00 13.95
N GLN A 32 -0.10 14.76 13.07
CA GLN A 32 0.26 16.16 13.36
C GLN A 32 -0.92 17.12 13.34
N GLY A 33 -2.12 16.68 12.92
CA GLY A 33 -3.31 17.53 12.85
C GLY A 33 -3.18 18.75 11.91
N LYS A 34 -2.02 18.91 11.25
CA LYS A 34 -1.83 19.81 10.12
C LYS A 34 -2.74 19.29 9.04
N GLY A 35 -3.89 19.94 8.95
CA GLY A 35 -4.94 19.65 8.00
C GLY A 35 -4.32 19.51 6.63
N LEU A 36 -4.17 18.26 6.26
CA LEU A 36 -4.21 17.79 4.90
C LEU A 36 -3.11 18.42 4.09
N GLN A 37 -3.18 19.57 3.41
CA GLN A 37 -2.05 20.25 2.75
C GLN A 37 -0.89 19.34 2.30
N CYS A 38 -1.21 18.16 1.77
CA CYS A 38 -0.35 17.56 0.79
C CYS A 38 -0.41 18.63 -0.28
N GLY A 39 0.67 19.36 -0.56
CA GLY A 39 0.69 20.41 -1.59
C GLY A 39 0.37 19.91 -3.01
N LEU A 40 -0.26 18.74 -3.12
CA LEU A 40 -0.68 17.96 -4.25
C LEU A 40 -2.21 17.87 -4.21
N ASN A 41 -2.84 18.35 -5.29
CA ASN A 41 -4.28 18.37 -5.43
C ASN A 41 -4.91 17.00 -5.14
N GLY A 42 -5.91 17.01 -4.26
CA GLY A 42 -6.84 15.89 -4.09
C GLY A 42 -6.55 14.91 -2.96
N CYS A 43 -5.33 14.86 -2.42
CA CYS A 43 -5.06 14.06 -1.21
C CYS A 43 -5.87 14.56 -0.01
N ASP A 44 -6.10 15.87 0.08
CA ASP A 44 -6.84 16.47 1.18
C ASP A 44 -8.30 15.98 1.24
N LYS A 45 -8.95 15.86 0.08
CA LYS A 45 -10.31 15.30 0.00
C LYS A 45 -10.33 13.82 0.35
N VAL A 46 -9.32 13.05 -0.04
CA VAL A 46 -9.26 11.61 0.22
C VAL A 46 -9.01 11.33 1.70
N LEU A 47 -8.13 12.08 2.37
CA LEU A 47 -7.81 11.89 3.78
C LEU A 47 -8.78 12.62 4.74
N SER A 48 -9.56 13.61 4.28
CA SER A 48 -10.64 14.20 5.08
C SER A 48 -11.95 13.40 5.04
N SER A 49 -12.02 12.39 4.17
CA SER A 49 -13.26 11.65 3.96
C SER A 49 -13.54 10.66 5.10
N SER A 50 -14.79 10.25 5.28
CA SER A 50 -15.12 9.18 6.25
C SER A 50 -14.44 7.84 5.93
N TYR A 51 -13.92 7.66 4.72
CA TYR A 51 -13.21 6.45 4.29
C TYR A 51 -11.74 6.43 4.69
N SER A 52 -11.19 7.54 5.18
CA SER A 52 -9.80 7.62 5.65
C SER A 52 -9.57 6.86 6.94
N TYR A 53 -10.66 6.51 7.65
CA TYR A 53 -10.64 5.68 8.84
C TYR A 53 -11.36 4.37 8.58
N PHE A 54 -10.61 3.28 8.62
CA PHE A 54 -11.15 1.93 8.59
C PHE A 54 -11.05 1.34 10.00
N LEU A 55 -12.18 0.94 10.60
CA LEU A 55 -12.25 0.46 11.99
C LEU A 55 -11.73 1.48 13.04
N LYS A 56 -12.00 2.79 12.84
CA LYS A 56 -11.44 3.92 13.64
C LYS A 56 -9.92 4.09 13.54
N ILE A 57 -9.23 3.33 12.68
CA ILE A 57 -7.78 3.40 12.44
C ILE A 57 -7.54 4.04 11.07
N PRO A 58 -6.60 4.98 10.92
CA PRO A 58 -6.32 5.57 9.63
C PRO A 58 -5.81 4.51 8.64
N VAL A 59 -6.29 4.57 7.40
CA VAL A 59 -5.91 3.62 6.32
C VAL A 59 -4.39 3.61 6.10
N SER A 60 -3.70 4.72 6.36
CA SER A 60 -2.23 4.84 6.34
C SER A 60 -1.53 3.81 7.24
N LEU A 61 -2.10 3.52 8.41
CA LEU A 61 -1.56 2.55 9.37
C LEU A 61 -1.70 1.12 8.85
N TRP A 62 -2.83 0.81 8.21
CA TRP A 62 -3.03 -0.48 7.53
C TRP A 62 -2.01 -0.71 6.41
N GLY A 63 -1.66 0.34 5.66
CA GLY A 63 -0.59 0.31 4.66
C GLY A 63 0.76 -0.07 5.27
N VAL A 64 1.15 0.57 6.38
CA VAL A 64 2.40 0.25 7.10
C VAL A 64 2.43 -1.21 7.55
N ILE A 65 1.34 -1.69 8.15
CA ILE A 65 1.21 -3.09 8.63
C ILE A 65 1.35 -4.07 7.45
N TYR A 66 0.69 -3.76 6.33
CA TYR A 66 0.75 -4.60 5.13
C TYR A 66 2.16 -4.67 4.53
N PHE A 67 2.79 -3.54 4.22
CA PHE A 67 4.12 -3.53 3.61
C PHE A 67 5.20 -4.11 4.53
N SER A 68 5.08 -3.88 5.85
CA SER A 68 5.97 -4.49 6.84
C SER A 68 5.81 -6.02 6.86
N SER A 69 4.56 -6.51 6.83
CA SER A 69 4.26 -7.94 6.75
C SER A 69 4.84 -8.58 5.50
N ILE A 70 4.72 -7.92 4.33
CA ILE A 70 5.32 -8.38 3.06
C ILE A 70 6.84 -8.54 3.21
N LEU A 71 7.53 -7.53 3.76
CA LEU A 71 8.99 -7.56 3.95
C LEU A 71 9.43 -8.71 4.87
N ILE A 72 8.76 -8.86 6.02
CA ILE A 72 9.06 -9.90 7.00
C ILE A 72 8.83 -11.29 6.38
N LEU A 73 7.70 -11.51 5.72
CA LEU A 73 7.36 -12.79 5.10
C LEU A 73 8.30 -13.13 3.93
N ASN A 74 8.72 -12.14 3.15
CA ASN A 74 9.70 -12.34 2.09
C ASN A 74 11.07 -12.71 2.65
N PHE A 75 11.48 -12.09 3.77
CA PHE A 75 12.73 -12.42 4.47
C PHE A 75 12.70 -13.84 5.08
N LEU A 76 11.59 -14.23 5.70
CA LEU A 76 11.36 -15.58 6.25
C LEU A 76 11.12 -16.65 5.17
N ASN A 77 11.09 -16.28 3.88
CA ASN A 77 10.78 -17.16 2.75
C ASN A 77 9.47 -17.96 2.90
N LYS A 78 8.48 -17.43 3.65
CA LYS A 78 7.18 -18.10 3.87
C LYS A 78 6.20 -17.80 2.73
N ILE A 79 6.43 -18.43 1.58
CA ILE A 79 5.67 -18.16 0.33
C ILE A 79 4.14 -18.37 0.45
N ASN A 80 3.66 -19.32 1.25
CA ASN A 80 2.22 -19.57 1.39
C ASN A 80 1.52 -18.41 2.10
N LEU A 81 2.10 -17.94 3.21
CA LEU A 81 1.59 -16.78 3.95
C LEU A 81 1.76 -15.50 3.13
N LEU A 82 2.88 -15.34 2.42
CA LEU A 82 3.12 -14.19 1.56
C LEU A 82 2.05 -14.05 0.47
N LYS A 83 1.65 -15.15 -0.16
CA LYS A 83 0.53 -15.18 -1.13
C LYS A 83 -0.80 -14.83 -0.47
N PHE A 84 -1.07 -15.38 0.72
CA PHE A 84 -2.31 -15.10 1.45
C PHE A 84 -2.43 -13.61 1.80
N VAL A 85 -1.40 -13.03 2.41
CA VAL A 85 -1.34 -11.61 2.77
C VAL A 85 -1.43 -10.72 1.53
N SER A 86 -0.71 -11.05 0.45
CA SER A 86 -0.77 -10.27 -0.79
C SER A 86 -2.14 -10.29 -1.44
N THR A 87 -2.86 -11.41 -1.36
CA THR A 87 -4.23 -11.51 -1.88
C THR A 87 -5.16 -10.58 -1.10
N ILE A 88 -5.06 -10.58 0.24
CA ILE A 88 -5.85 -9.67 1.10
C ILE A 88 -5.52 -8.21 0.78
N GLY A 89 -4.24 -7.88 0.65
CA GLY A 89 -3.78 -6.53 0.29
C GLY A 89 -4.31 -6.07 -1.07
N PHE A 90 -4.28 -6.96 -2.07
CA PHE A 90 -4.83 -6.67 -3.40
C PHE A 90 -6.35 -6.37 -3.36
N LEU A 91 -7.14 -7.18 -2.63
CA LEU A 91 -8.56 -6.91 -2.46
C LEU A 91 -8.80 -5.56 -1.77
N PHE A 92 -8.03 -5.25 -0.73
CA PHE A 92 -8.16 -4.01 0.02
C PHE A 92 -7.78 -2.78 -0.83
N SER A 93 -6.66 -2.83 -1.56
CA SER A 93 -6.25 -1.76 -2.47
C SER A 93 -7.24 -1.57 -3.62
N SER A 94 -7.78 -2.65 -4.20
CA SER A 94 -8.80 -2.54 -5.24
C SER A 94 -10.08 -1.87 -4.71
N TYR A 95 -10.49 -2.18 -3.47
CA TYR A 95 -11.61 -1.52 -2.81
C TYR A 95 -11.36 -0.02 -2.58
N LEU A 96 -10.17 0.36 -2.08
CA LEU A 96 -9.81 1.77 -1.90
C LEU A 96 -9.74 2.54 -3.21
N LEU A 97 -9.22 1.92 -4.26
CA LEU A 97 -9.16 2.50 -5.60
C LEU A 97 -10.57 2.74 -6.16
N PHE A 98 -11.48 1.78 -5.93
CA PHE A 98 -12.89 1.92 -6.29
C PHE A 98 -13.55 3.10 -5.55
N LEU A 99 -13.29 3.26 -4.24
CA LEU A 99 -13.77 4.40 -3.47
C LEU A 99 -13.25 5.75 -4.01
N GLN A 100 -11.96 5.83 -4.35
CA GLN A 100 -11.33 7.04 -4.89
C GLN A 100 -11.96 7.48 -6.23
N PHE A 101 -12.23 6.52 -7.13
CA PHE A 101 -12.79 6.79 -8.46
C PHE A 101 -14.29 7.10 -8.43
N PHE A 102 -15.09 6.27 -7.75
CA PHE A 102 -16.55 6.35 -7.85
C PHE A 102 -17.18 7.27 -6.79
N ILE A 103 -16.68 7.24 -5.56
CA ILE A 103 -17.29 7.97 -4.43
C ILE A 103 -16.63 9.33 -4.24
N ILE A 104 -15.31 9.35 -4.04
CA ILE A 104 -14.59 10.60 -3.69
C ILE A 104 -14.32 11.44 -4.95
N LYS A 105 -14.30 10.80 -6.14
CA LYS A 105 -14.01 11.40 -7.45
C LYS A 105 -12.73 12.24 -7.46
N THR A 106 -11.78 11.84 -6.63
CA THR A 106 -10.52 12.56 -6.41
C THR A 106 -9.42 11.54 -6.20
N LEU A 107 -8.30 11.72 -6.91
CA LEU A 107 -7.16 10.80 -6.87
C LEU A 107 -6.06 11.41 -5.99
N CYS A 108 -5.65 10.68 -4.96
CA CYS A 108 -4.48 11.05 -4.16
C CYS A 108 -3.24 10.33 -4.73
N PRO A 109 -2.22 11.03 -5.24
CA PRO A 109 -1.04 10.39 -5.82
C PRO A 109 -0.33 9.46 -4.82
N PHE A 110 -0.27 9.80 -3.53
CA PHE A 110 0.37 8.94 -2.53
C PHE A 110 -0.40 7.62 -2.31
N CYS A 111 -1.73 7.68 -2.18
CA CYS A 111 -2.56 6.49 -2.08
C CYS A 111 -2.46 5.66 -3.36
N LEU A 112 -2.48 6.31 -4.53
CA LEU A 112 -2.33 5.64 -5.82
C LEU A 112 -1.00 4.88 -5.92
N ILE A 113 0.10 5.47 -5.45
CA ILE A 113 1.42 4.80 -5.42
C ILE A 113 1.36 3.56 -4.52
N ALA A 114 0.74 3.65 -3.34
CA ALA A 114 0.60 2.52 -2.43
C ALA A 114 -0.32 1.42 -2.98
N ASP A 115 -1.43 1.79 -3.63
CA ASP A 115 -2.37 0.84 -4.23
C ASP A 115 -1.73 0.13 -5.43
N LEU A 116 -1.06 0.88 -6.31
CA LEU A 116 -0.34 0.32 -7.46
C LEU A 116 0.81 -0.58 -7.01
N SER A 117 1.56 -0.19 -5.98
CA SER A 117 2.66 -1.02 -5.48
C SER A 117 2.16 -2.32 -4.88
N ALA A 118 1.05 -2.32 -4.14
CA ALA A 118 0.42 -3.53 -3.62
C ALA A 118 0.00 -4.48 -4.76
N ILE A 119 -0.59 -3.94 -5.83
CA ILE A 119 -0.98 -4.70 -7.04
C ILE A 119 0.25 -5.28 -7.75
N LEU A 120 1.31 -4.48 -7.94
CA LEU A 120 2.55 -4.94 -8.55
C LEU A 120 3.23 -6.04 -7.72
N ILE A 121 3.27 -5.89 -6.39
CA ILE A 121 3.82 -6.89 -5.48
C ILE A 121 3.05 -8.21 -5.62
N PHE A 122 1.71 -8.15 -5.66
CA PHE A 122 0.87 -9.34 -5.88
C PHE A 122 1.20 -10.04 -7.21
N LEU A 123 1.28 -9.29 -8.31
CA LEU A 123 1.65 -9.82 -9.63
C LEU A 123 3.05 -10.46 -9.62
N LEU A 124 4.03 -9.79 -9.02
CA LEU A 124 5.40 -10.31 -8.91
C LEU A 124 5.43 -11.62 -8.11
N ILE A 125 4.69 -11.71 -7.01
CA ILE A 125 4.62 -12.91 -6.17
C ILE A 125 3.97 -14.08 -6.91
N PHE A 126 2.89 -13.82 -7.64
CA PHE A 126 2.22 -14.85 -8.45
C PHE A 126 3.07 -15.30 -9.65
N ALA A 127 3.88 -14.39 -10.21
CA ALA A 127 4.79 -14.67 -11.30
C ALA A 127 6.09 -15.40 -10.88
N ILE A 128 6.30 -15.71 -9.60
CA ILE A 128 7.46 -16.50 -9.10
C ILE A 128 7.23 -18.03 -9.25
N LYS A 129 6.13 -18.44 -9.88
CA LYS A 129 5.83 -19.85 -10.18
C LYS A 129 6.90 -20.50 -11.06
#